data_AF-A0A553Q5Q1-F1
#
_entry.id   AF-A0A553Q5Q1-F1
#
_cell.length_a   1.000
_cell.length_b   1.000
_cell.length_c   1.000
_cell.angle_alpha   90.00
_cell.angle_beta   90.00
_cell.angle_gamma   90.00
#
_symmetry.space_group_name_H-M   'P 1'
#
loop_
_entity.id
_entity.type
_entity.pdbx_description
1 polymer ?
#
loop_
_entity_poly.entity_id
_entity_poly.type
_entity_poly.pdbx_seq_one_letter_code
_entity_poly.pdbx_strand_id
1 'polypeptide(L)'
;MFHGSGLFALLLMVLEWTCPGLSSPLRPICDLRVLDHFIKEAWDAEAAMRACKEDCSIATNVSVPLSRVDFDVWEAMNIVEQAQEVQSGLHVLNEAISSLQISNQTEVLQSHIDACIRNIANIRQVLRSLSIPEYVPLTSSEEDKEMQKVSSISELFQVHINFLRGKVRLLLANAPACQQGVS
;
A
#
# COMPACT_ATOMS: atom_id res chain seq x y z
N MET A 1 42.04 -46.76 -1.99
CA MET A 1 41.58 -45.59 -2.77
C MET A 1 40.13 -45.31 -2.40
N PHE A 2 39.87 -44.54 -1.35
CA PHE A 2 38.52 -44.26 -0.86
C PHE A 2 38.48 -42.84 -0.27
N HIS A 3 38.49 -41.77 -1.08
CA HIS A 3 38.42 -40.41 -0.49
C HIS A 3 37.70 -39.35 -1.35
N GLY A 4 36.99 -39.72 -2.42
CA GLY A 4 36.28 -38.73 -3.27
C GLY A 4 34.82 -38.47 -2.89
N SER A 5 34.00 -39.52 -2.76
CA SER A 5 32.53 -39.36 -2.66
C SER A 5 32.01 -38.96 -1.28
N GLY A 6 32.67 -39.40 -0.20
CA GLY A 6 32.20 -39.11 1.16
C GLY A 6 32.36 -37.64 1.56
N LEU A 7 33.45 -37.01 1.13
CA LEU A 7 33.71 -35.59 1.38
C LEU A 7 32.73 -34.70 0.63
N PHE A 8 32.38 -35.07 -0.62
CA PHE A 8 31.40 -34.35 -1.43
C PHE A 8 29.99 -34.43 -0.84
N ALA A 9 29.58 -35.61 -0.35
CA ALA A 9 28.31 -35.78 0.34
C ALA A 9 28.24 -34.97 1.65
N LEU A 10 29.33 -34.94 2.42
CA LEU A 10 29.42 -34.10 3.63
C LEU A 10 29.37 -32.60 3.29
N LEU A 11 30.03 -32.17 2.21
CA LEU A 11 29.97 -30.78 1.74
C LEU A 11 28.56 -30.38 1.31
N LEU A 12 27.83 -31.25 0.61
CA LEU A 12 26.44 -30.99 0.21
C LEU A 12 25.51 -30.91 1.42
N MET A 13 25.64 -31.82 2.39
CA MET A 13 24.85 -31.77 3.62
C MET A 13 25.15 -30.51 4.47
N VAL A 14 26.41 -30.07 4.52
CA VAL A 14 26.76 -28.81 5.19
C VAL A 14 26.23 -27.60 4.42
N LEU A 15 26.22 -27.63 3.08
CA LEU A 15 25.66 -26.54 2.27
C LEU A 15 24.14 -26.42 2.47
N GLU A 16 23.41 -27.54 2.52
CA GLU A 16 21.98 -27.55 2.86
C GLU A 16 21.70 -27.10 4.30
N TRP A 17 22.59 -27.45 5.25
CA TRP A 17 22.46 -27.05 6.65
C TRP A 17 22.81 -25.57 6.91
N THR A 18 23.73 -25.01 6.12
CA THR A 18 24.16 -23.59 6.23
C THR A 18 23.27 -22.62 5.45
N CYS A 19 22.33 -23.13 4.66
CA CYS A 19 21.29 -22.35 3.99
C CYS A 19 19.90 -22.71 4.54
N PRO A 20 19.59 -22.44 5.84
CA PRO A 20 18.22 -22.49 6.30
C PRO A 20 17.45 -21.46 5.47
N GLY A 21 16.56 -21.96 4.59
CA GLY A 21 15.97 -21.25 3.45
C GLY A 21 16.05 -19.74 3.57
N LEU A 22 17.03 -19.14 2.88
CA LEU A 22 17.13 -17.69 2.73
C LEU A 22 15.73 -17.24 2.34
N SER A 23 15.04 -16.58 3.27
CA SER A 23 13.75 -16.00 2.96
C SER A 23 14.03 -15.09 1.79
N SER A 24 13.47 -15.43 0.62
CA SER A 24 13.65 -14.61 -0.58
C SER A 24 13.47 -13.16 -0.15
N PRO A 25 14.34 -12.21 -0.54
CA PRO A 25 14.24 -10.83 -0.10
C PRO A 25 12.86 -10.19 -0.39
N LEU A 26 12.05 -10.83 -1.24
CA LEU A 26 10.68 -10.50 -1.56
C LEU A 26 9.62 -11.08 -0.59
N ARG A 27 9.92 -12.12 0.20
CA ARG A 27 8.96 -12.70 1.17
C ARG A 27 8.40 -11.68 2.17
N PRO A 28 9.20 -10.76 2.75
CA PRO A 28 8.66 -9.69 3.60
C PRO A 28 7.78 -8.70 2.83
N ILE A 29 8.04 -8.49 1.53
CA ILE A 29 7.31 -7.56 0.65
C ILE A 29 5.95 -8.15 0.24
N CYS A 30 5.89 -9.46 0.09
CA CYS A 30 4.68 -10.22 -0.25
C CYS A 30 3.84 -10.60 0.97
N ASP A 31 4.25 -10.19 2.18
CA ASP A 31 3.51 -10.42 3.41
C ASP A 31 2.43 -9.35 3.60
N LEU A 32 1.20 -9.70 3.24
CA LEU A 32 0.04 -8.80 3.36
C LEU A 32 -0.30 -8.42 4.81
N ARG A 33 0.33 -9.04 5.83
CA ARG A 33 0.15 -8.65 7.24
C ARG A 33 0.65 -7.22 7.51
N VAL A 34 1.64 -6.76 6.76
CA VAL A 34 2.12 -5.37 6.84
C VAL A 34 1.02 -4.41 6.37
N LEU A 35 0.32 -4.76 5.28
CA LEU A 35 -0.83 -4.00 4.81
C LEU A 35 -1.99 -4.05 5.82
N ASP A 36 -2.24 -5.20 6.46
CA ASP A 36 -3.27 -5.32 7.50
C ASP A 36 -2.97 -4.40 8.69
N HIS A 37 -1.70 -4.23 9.05
CA HIS A 37 -1.28 -3.26 10.07
C HIS A 37 -1.60 -1.82 9.66
N PHE A 38 -1.25 -1.41 8.43
CA PHE A 38 -1.58 -0.07 7.93
C PHE A 38 -3.09 0.20 7.85
N ILE A 39 -3.87 -0.82 7.44
CA ILE A 39 -5.33 -0.76 7.44
C ILE A 39 -5.85 -0.55 8.87
N LYS A 40 -5.26 -1.23 9.86
CA LYS A 40 -5.66 -1.09 11.26
C LYS A 40 -5.37 0.33 11.77
N GLU A 41 -4.19 0.88 11.50
CA GLU A 41 -3.85 2.25 11.90
C GLU A 41 -4.79 3.28 11.27
N ALA A 42 -5.19 3.07 10.01
CA ALA A 42 -6.18 3.91 9.34
C ALA A 42 -7.58 3.78 9.96
N TRP A 43 -7.97 2.59 10.41
CA TRP A 43 -9.21 2.36 11.18
C TRP A 43 -9.20 3.08 12.53
N ASP A 44 -8.08 3.00 13.25
CA ASP A 44 -7.93 3.67 14.54
C ASP A 44 -8.03 5.21 14.38
N ALA A 45 -7.43 5.76 13.30
CA ALA A 45 -7.57 7.16 12.93
C ALA A 45 -9.02 7.54 12.61
N GLU A 46 -9.71 6.74 11.79
CA GLU A 46 -11.12 6.97 11.44
C GLU A 46 -12.03 6.94 12.67
N ALA A 47 -11.82 5.98 13.58
CA ALA A 47 -12.57 5.87 14.82
C ALA A 47 -12.38 7.08 15.75
N ALA A 48 -11.15 7.58 15.86
CA ALA A 48 -10.85 8.80 16.60
C ALA A 48 -11.58 10.02 16.00
N MET A 49 -11.67 10.10 14.67
CA MET A 49 -12.34 11.21 13.98
C MET A 49 -13.85 11.16 14.07
N ARG A 50 -14.44 9.96 14.06
CA ARG A 50 -15.87 9.79 14.30
C ARG A 50 -16.26 10.29 15.70
N ALA A 51 -15.39 10.13 16.70
CA ALA A 51 -15.65 10.61 18.05
C ALA A 51 -15.66 12.15 18.17
N CYS A 52 -14.95 12.83 17.28
CA CYS A 52 -14.76 14.29 17.27
C CYS A 52 -15.93 15.08 16.66
N LYS A 53 -16.87 14.43 15.95
CA LYS A 53 -18.08 15.04 15.35
C LYS A 53 -17.81 16.33 14.56
N GLU A 54 -18.37 17.48 14.97
CA GLU A 54 -18.34 18.75 14.24
C GLU A 54 -16.97 19.44 14.28
N ASP A 55 -16.17 19.15 15.33
CA ASP A 55 -14.82 19.72 15.52
C ASP A 55 -13.79 19.14 14.54
N CYS A 56 -14.13 18.06 13.83
CA CYS A 56 -13.29 17.40 12.82
C CYS A 56 -13.90 17.47 11.41
N SER A 57 -14.65 18.53 11.13
CA SER A 57 -15.13 18.86 9.78
C SER A 57 -14.01 19.41 8.91
N ILE A 58 -14.03 19.11 7.61
CA ILE A 58 -13.09 19.71 6.65
C ILE A 58 -13.72 21.01 6.15
N ALA A 59 -12.99 22.12 6.27
CA ALA A 59 -13.50 23.45 5.88
C ALA A 59 -13.86 23.55 4.38
N THR A 60 -13.16 22.78 3.53
CA THR A 60 -13.36 22.74 2.08
C THR A 60 -13.39 21.29 1.62
N ASN A 61 -14.33 20.93 0.75
CA ASN A 61 -14.39 19.59 0.18
C ASN A 61 -13.04 19.19 -0.45
N VAL A 62 -12.54 18.01 -0.11
CA VAL A 62 -11.26 17.49 -0.60
C VAL A 62 -11.50 16.44 -1.67
N SER A 63 -10.71 16.49 -2.74
CA SER A 63 -10.74 15.49 -3.81
C SER A 63 -9.97 14.24 -3.40
N VAL A 64 -10.56 13.07 -3.58
CA VAL A 64 -10.01 11.76 -3.21
C VAL A 64 -10.22 10.77 -4.35
N PRO A 65 -9.37 9.74 -4.49
CA PRO A 65 -9.56 8.74 -5.55
C PRO A 65 -10.81 7.90 -5.29
N LEU A 66 -11.36 7.31 -6.34
CA LEU A 66 -12.33 6.23 -6.18
C LEU A 66 -11.70 5.04 -5.45
N SER A 67 -12.29 4.68 -4.32
CA SER A 67 -11.89 3.54 -3.50
C SER A 67 -12.62 2.24 -3.84
N ARG A 68 -13.71 2.33 -4.62
CA ARG A 68 -14.43 1.15 -5.11
C ARG A 68 -13.61 0.43 -6.17
N VAL A 69 -13.66 -0.89 -6.15
CA VAL A 69 -13.09 -1.76 -7.17
C VAL A 69 -14.25 -2.26 -8.01
N ASP A 70 -14.26 -1.90 -9.29
CA ASP A 70 -15.04 -2.62 -10.29
C ASP A 70 -14.17 -3.80 -10.75
N PHE A 71 -14.59 -5.03 -10.42
CA PHE A 71 -13.79 -6.22 -10.70
C PHE A 71 -13.70 -6.53 -12.20
N ASP A 72 -14.75 -6.23 -12.97
CA ASP A 72 -14.74 -6.49 -14.42
C ASP A 72 -13.72 -5.58 -15.11
N VAL A 73 -13.67 -4.31 -14.71
CA VAL A 73 -12.67 -3.34 -15.19
C VAL A 73 -11.27 -3.69 -14.67
N TRP A 74 -11.16 -4.02 -13.39
CA TRP A 74 -9.88 -4.30 -12.74
C TRP A 74 -9.19 -5.54 -13.31
N GLU A 75 -9.93 -6.63 -13.56
CA GLU A 75 -9.40 -7.87 -14.14
C GLU A 75 -9.02 -7.72 -15.62
N ALA A 76 -9.65 -6.79 -16.34
CA ALA A 76 -9.29 -6.47 -17.71
C ALA A 76 -7.96 -5.69 -17.82
N MET A 77 -7.53 -5.00 -16.75
CA MET A 77 -6.29 -4.24 -16.71
C MET A 77 -5.06 -5.13 -16.62
N ASN A 78 -3.99 -4.73 -17.28
CA ASN A 78 -2.67 -5.31 -17.07
C ASN A 78 -2.04 -4.81 -15.76
N ILE A 79 -0.98 -5.49 -15.30
CA ILE A 79 -0.32 -5.18 -14.02
C ILE A 79 0.24 -3.74 -13.97
N VAL A 80 0.62 -3.17 -15.11
CA VAL A 80 1.15 -1.81 -15.20
C VAL A 80 0.03 -0.79 -15.04
N GLU A 81 -1.14 -1.03 -15.64
CA GLU A 81 -2.34 -0.19 -15.50
C GLU A 81 -2.85 -0.21 -14.05
N GLN A 82 -3.01 -1.39 -13.45
CA GLN A 82 -3.39 -1.52 -12.03
C GLN A 82 -2.41 -0.80 -11.11
N ALA A 83 -1.11 -0.92 -11.39
CA ALA A 83 -0.07 -0.21 -10.66
C ALA A 83 -0.16 1.32 -10.80
N GLN A 84 -0.39 1.83 -12.02
CA GLN A 84 -0.54 3.25 -12.27
C GLN A 84 -1.78 3.81 -11.56
N GLU A 85 -2.88 3.06 -11.56
CA GLU A 85 -4.09 3.43 -10.83
C GLU A 85 -3.84 3.50 -9.32
N VAL A 86 -3.18 2.48 -8.75
CA VAL A 86 -2.82 2.45 -7.34
C VAL A 86 -1.88 3.58 -6.96
N GLN A 87 -0.80 3.80 -7.73
CA GLN A 87 0.18 4.85 -7.42
C GLN A 87 -0.42 6.25 -7.55
N SER A 88 -1.26 6.49 -8.56
CA SER A 88 -1.99 7.74 -8.72
C SER A 88 -2.99 7.96 -7.57
N GLY A 89 -3.72 6.93 -7.17
CA GLY A 89 -4.65 7.04 -6.05
C GLY A 89 -3.92 7.29 -4.73
N LEU A 90 -2.80 6.62 -4.48
CA LEU A 90 -1.93 6.90 -3.33
C LEU A 90 -1.37 8.32 -3.37
N HIS A 91 -1.07 8.88 -4.55
CA HIS A 91 -0.65 10.28 -4.69
C HIS A 91 -1.74 11.25 -4.22
N VAL A 92 -2.94 11.14 -4.79
CA VAL A 92 -4.09 11.99 -4.42
C VAL A 92 -4.45 11.83 -2.94
N LEU A 93 -4.45 10.60 -2.41
CA LEU A 93 -4.69 10.36 -0.98
C LEU A 93 -3.66 11.06 -0.08
N ASN A 94 -2.39 11.04 -0.48
CA ASN A 94 -1.35 11.72 0.29
C ASN A 94 -1.55 13.22 0.30
N GLU A 95 -1.87 13.82 -0.86
CA GLU A 95 -2.18 15.26 -0.93
C GLU A 95 -3.40 15.62 -0.07
N ALA A 96 -4.47 14.81 -0.16
CA ALA A 96 -5.68 14.99 0.63
C ALA A 96 -5.40 14.91 2.14
N ILE A 97 -4.64 13.91 2.60
CA ILE A 97 -4.31 13.73 4.02
C ILE A 97 -3.33 14.81 4.49
N SER A 98 -2.32 15.16 3.70
CA SER A 98 -1.38 16.24 4.03
C SER A 98 -2.06 17.61 4.12
N SER A 99 -3.14 17.84 3.36
CA SER A 99 -3.91 19.09 3.47
C SER A 99 -4.51 19.32 4.86
N LEU A 100 -4.72 18.25 5.63
CA LEU A 100 -5.22 18.33 7.01
C LEU A 100 -4.19 18.94 7.97
N GLN A 101 -2.89 18.81 7.70
CA GLN A 101 -1.82 19.35 8.57
C GLN A 101 -1.86 20.88 8.69
N ILE A 102 -2.51 21.56 7.75
CA ILE A 102 -2.62 23.03 7.72
C ILE A 102 -3.67 23.54 8.74
N SER A 103 -4.45 22.64 9.35
CA SER A 103 -5.48 23.00 10.33
C SER A 103 -4.99 22.82 11.77
N ASN A 104 -5.49 23.66 12.70
CA ASN A 104 -5.12 23.70 14.12
C ASN A 104 -5.66 22.48 14.89
N GLN A 105 -5.21 21.29 14.50
CA GLN A 105 -5.70 19.99 14.97
C GLN A 105 -5.04 19.55 16.27
N THR A 106 -5.67 18.62 16.97
CA THR A 106 -5.14 18.02 18.20
C THR A 106 -3.88 17.19 17.93
N GLU A 107 -2.99 17.08 18.92
CA GLU A 107 -1.77 16.25 18.82
C GLU A 107 -2.07 14.79 18.43
N VAL A 108 -3.18 14.25 18.94
CA VAL A 108 -3.64 12.89 18.61
C VAL A 108 -3.96 12.78 17.12
N LEU A 109 -4.70 13.75 16.55
CA LEU A 109 -5.02 13.76 15.13
C LEU A 109 -3.77 13.92 14.25
N GLN A 110 -2.85 14.80 14.64
CA GLN A 110 -1.56 14.95 13.93
C GLN A 110 -0.78 13.63 13.91
N SER A 111 -0.75 12.89 15.03
CA SER A 111 -0.08 11.58 15.08
C SER A 111 -0.67 10.55 14.10
N HIS A 112 -2.01 10.53 13.94
CA HIS A 112 -2.69 9.67 12.98
C HIS A 112 -2.42 10.07 11.53
N ILE A 113 -2.40 11.38 11.24
CA ILE A 113 -2.07 11.91 9.90
C ILE A 113 -0.65 11.54 9.51
N ASP A 114 0.30 11.78 10.41
CA ASP A 114 1.71 11.45 10.17
C ASP A 114 1.93 9.95 9.96
N ALA A 115 1.21 9.11 10.71
CA ALA A 115 1.22 7.65 10.51
C ALA A 115 0.71 7.29 9.11
N CYS A 116 -0.41 7.86 8.68
CA CYS A 116 -0.97 7.58 7.35
C CYS A 116 -0.03 8.04 6.21
N ILE A 117 0.58 9.21 6.33
CA ILE A 117 1.57 9.71 5.35
C ILE A 117 2.77 8.77 5.27
N ARG A 118 3.32 8.35 6.42
CA ARG A 118 4.41 7.36 6.47
C ARG A 118 4.01 6.03 5.83
N ASN A 119 2.81 5.54 6.12
CA ASN A 119 2.32 4.28 5.57
C ASN A 119 2.16 4.34 4.05
N ILE A 120 1.65 5.45 3.51
CA ILE A 120 1.58 5.67 2.06
C ILE A 120 2.99 5.65 1.45
N ALA A 121 3.96 6.31 2.08
CA ALA A 121 5.35 6.29 1.61
C ALA A 121 5.94 4.86 1.63
N ASN A 122 5.69 4.09 2.70
CA ASN A 122 6.12 2.70 2.82
C ASN A 122 5.49 1.81 1.73
N ILE A 123 4.20 1.99 1.43
CA ILE A 123 3.52 1.26 0.35
C ILE A 123 4.15 1.61 -1.01
N ARG A 124 4.41 2.88 -1.29
CA ARG A 124 5.09 3.27 -2.55
C ARG A 124 6.47 2.64 -2.66
N GLN A 125 7.22 2.57 -1.56
CA GLN A 125 8.51 1.88 -1.55
C GLN A 125 8.37 0.39 -1.86
N VAL A 126 7.38 -0.29 -1.26
CA VAL A 126 7.03 -1.69 -1.57
C VAL A 126 6.73 -1.87 -3.06
N LEU A 127 5.91 -0.99 -3.65
CA LEU A 127 5.58 -1.05 -5.08
C LEU A 127 6.82 -0.89 -5.96
N ARG A 128 7.70 0.08 -5.64
CA ARG A 128 8.99 0.24 -6.35
C ARG A 128 9.86 -1.02 -6.25
N SER A 129 9.90 -1.68 -5.08
CA SER A 129 10.66 -2.92 -4.89
C SER A 129 10.11 -4.11 -5.69
N LEU A 130 8.82 -4.09 -6.05
CA LEU A 130 8.21 -5.10 -6.93
C LEU A 130 8.50 -4.87 -8.42
N SER A 131 9.45 -3.98 -8.75
CA SER A 131 9.80 -3.58 -10.12
C SER A 131 8.61 -3.02 -10.90
N ILE A 132 7.64 -2.46 -10.17
CA ILE A 132 6.54 -1.71 -10.75
C ILE A 132 7.10 -0.31 -11.10
N PRO A 133 6.98 0.15 -12.36
CA PRO A 133 7.47 1.46 -12.77
C PRO A 133 6.97 2.58 -11.86
N GLU A 134 7.83 3.57 -11.62
CA GLU A 134 7.46 4.75 -10.85
C GLU A 134 6.45 5.61 -11.60
N TYR A 135 5.35 5.95 -10.93
CA TYR A 135 4.36 6.87 -11.42
C TYR A 135 4.96 8.27 -11.46
N VAL A 136 5.13 8.79 -12.67
CA VAL A 136 5.39 10.20 -12.92
C VAL A 136 4.04 10.84 -13.23
N PRO A 137 3.55 11.77 -12.39
CA PRO A 137 2.34 12.53 -12.72
C PRO A 137 2.60 13.26 -14.03
N LEU A 138 1.89 12.89 -15.10
CA LEU A 138 1.91 13.66 -16.33
C LEU A 138 1.23 15.00 -16.04
N THR A 139 1.98 16.09 -16.17
CA THR A 139 1.48 17.45 -15.97
C THR A 139 0.50 17.92 -17.05
N SER A 140 0.11 17.07 -18.01
CA SER A 140 -0.68 17.50 -19.17
C SER A 140 -1.46 16.40 -19.91
N SER A 141 -2.00 15.41 -19.21
CA SER A 141 -3.10 14.62 -19.79
C SER A 141 -4.23 14.54 -18.80
N GLU A 142 -5.27 15.33 -19.08
CA GLU A 142 -6.63 15.19 -18.57
C GLU A 142 -7.21 13.83 -18.99
N GLU A 143 -6.58 12.72 -18.59
CA GLU A 143 -7.36 11.53 -18.34
C GLU A 143 -8.09 11.82 -17.03
N ASP A 144 -9.38 12.11 -17.17
CA ASP A 144 -10.33 12.42 -16.12
C ASP A 144 -10.43 11.21 -15.20
N LYS A 145 -9.40 10.99 -14.36
CA LYS A 145 -9.40 9.96 -13.35
C LYS A 145 -10.52 10.33 -12.41
N GLU A 146 -11.58 9.53 -12.41
CA GLU A 146 -12.75 9.80 -11.60
C GLU A 146 -12.30 10.02 -10.14
N MET A 147 -12.59 11.21 -9.63
CA MET A 147 -12.34 11.59 -8.25
C MET A 147 -13.67 11.83 -7.55
N GLN A 148 -13.74 11.43 -6.28
CA GLN A 148 -14.85 11.72 -5.41
C GLN A 148 -14.49 12.90 -4.50
N LYS A 149 -15.48 13.69 -4.08
CA LYS A 149 -15.30 14.72 -3.05
C LYS A 149 -15.77 14.20 -1.70
N VAL A 150 -15.01 14.50 -0.66
CA VAL A 150 -15.38 14.21 0.74
C VAL A 150 -15.46 15.51 1.53
N SER A 151 -16.33 15.51 2.54
CA SER A 151 -16.69 16.68 3.34
C SER A 151 -16.24 16.57 4.81
N SER A 152 -15.85 15.39 5.26
CA SER A 152 -15.37 15.14 6.62
C SER A 152 -14.06 14.33 6.66
N ILE A 153 -13.33 14.47 7.77
CA ILE A 153 -12.07 13.74 7.98
C ILE A 153 -12.33 12.23 8.12
N SER A 154 -13.44 11.84 8.75
CA SER A 154 -13.86 10.42 8.84
C SER A 154 -14.15 9.84 7.45
N GLU A 155 -14.81 10.57 6.55
CA GLU A 155 -15.01 10.14 5.15
C GLU A 155 -13.66 9.97 4.43
N LEU A 156 -12.72 10.89 4.61
CA LEU A 156 -11.38 10.78 4.02
C LEU A 156 -10.67 9.50 4.50
N PHE A 157 -10.63 9.24 5.80
CA PHE A 157 -10.02 8.01 6.32
C PHE A 157 -10.77 6.76 5.88
N GLN A 158 -12.10 6.81 5.74
CA GLN A 158 -12.87 5.70 5.19
C GLN A 158 -12.47 5.40 3.74
N VAL A 159 -12.25 6.42 2.92
CA VAL A 159 -11.74 6.27 1.55
C VAL A 159 -10.32 5.67 1.57
N HIS A 160 -9.45 6.14 2.46
CA HIS A 160 -8.10 5.58 2.63
C HIS A 160 -8.15 4.09 2.98
N ILE A 161 -8.95 3.70 3.98
CA ILE A 161 -9.18 2.31 4.39
C ILE A 161 -9.66 1.46 3.21
N ASN A 162 -10.67 1.92 2.50
CA ASN A 162 -11.28 1.17 1.39
C ASN A 162 -10.27 1.00 0.25
N PHE A 163 -9.48 2.03 -0.04
CA PHE A 163 -8.43 1.99 -1.05
C PHE A 163 -7.34 0.97 -0.70
N LEU A 164 -6.91 0.92 0.57
CA LEU A 164 -5.95 -0.06 1.06
C LEU A 164 -6.51 -1.50 0.99
N ARG A 165 -7.75 -1.70 1.44
CA ARG A 165 -8.42 -3.02 1.45
C ARG A 165 -8.76 -3.55 0.05
N GLY A 166 -9.02 -2.64 -0.90
CA GLY A 166 -9.37 -2.95 -2.28
C GLY A 166 -8.15 -2.95 -3.19
N LYS A 167 -7.97 -1.87 -3.95
CA LYS A 167 -6.98 -1.77 -5.04
C LYS A 167 -5.55 -2.11 -4.63
N VAL A 168 -5.09 -1.60 -3.47
CA VAL A 168 -3.72 -1.89 -3.00
C VAL A 168 -3.56 -3.37 -2.67
N ARG A 169 -4.49 -3.96 -1.92
CA ARG A 169 -4.45 -5.38 -1.57
C ARG A 169 -4.48 -6.26 -2.82
N LEU A 170 -5.36 -5.95 -3.78
CA LEU A 170 -5.49 -6.70 -5.03
C LEU A 170 -4.21 -6.65 -5.87
N LEU A 171 -3.59 -5.48 -5.99
CA LEU A 171 -2.33 -5.33 -6.71
C LEU A 171 -1.21 -6.14 -6.05
N LEU A 172 -1.04 -6.03 -4.72
CA LEU A 172 0.02 -6.73 -4.00
C LEU A 172 -0.18 -8.25 -4.00
N ALA A 173 -1.42 -8.72 -3.86
CA ALA A 173 -1.73 -10.15 -3.88
C ALA A 173 -1.45 -10.79 -5.25
N ASN A 174 -1.62 -10.04 -6.34
CA ASN A 174 -1.42 -10.52 -7.71
C ASN A 174 -0.05 -10.12 -8.29
N ALA A 175 0.83 -9.52 -7.49
CA ALA A 175 2.15 -9.13 -7.96
C ALA A 175 2.93 -10.38 -8.43
N PRO A 176 3.48 -10.40 -9.67
CA PRO A 176 4.18 -11.57 -10.20
C PRO A 176 5.34 -12.04 -9.32
N ALA A 177 6.05 -11.10 -8.69
CA ALA A 177 7.14 -11.35 -7.75
C ALA A 177 6.71 -12.12 -6.49
N CYS A 178 5.41 -12.06 -6.13
CA CYS A 178 4.84 -12.72 -4.96
C CYS A 178 4.24 -14.10 -5.25
N GLN A 179 4.07 -14.47 -6.53
CA GLN A 179 3.53 -15.77 -6.94
C GLN A 179 4.61 -16.86 -7.05
N GLN A 180 5.90 -16.50 -7.12
CA GLN A 180 7.02 -17.43 -7.36
C GLN A 180 7.38 -18.36 -6.17
N GLY A 181 6.54 -18.41 -5.13
CA GLY A 181 6.75 -19.25 -3.93
C GLY A 181 5.79 -20.44 -3.81
N VAL A 182 4.92 -20.67 -4.80
CA VAL A 182 3.94 -21.76 -4.81
C VAL A 182 4.30 -22.73 -5.96
N SER A 183 5.32 -23.55 -5.75
CA SER A 183 5.62 -24.72 -6.58
C SER A 183 6.20 -25.83 -5.72
#